data_AF-A0A433B5C9-F1
#
_entry.id   AF-A0A433B5C9-F1
#
_cell.length_a   1.000
_cell.length_b   1.000
_cell.length_c   1.000
_cell.angle_alpha   90.00
_cell.angle_beta   90.00
_cell.angle_gamma   90.00
#
_symmetry.space_group_name_H-M   'P 1'
#
loop_
_entity.id
_entity.type
_entity.pdbx_description
1 polymer ?
#
loop_
_entity_poly.entity_id
_entity_poly.type
_entity_poly.pdbx_seq_one_letter_code
_entity_poly.pdbx_strand_id
1 'polypeptide(L)'
;MSEEARGPSVAAAWAERDQVGAFYSGHSLSDGVPEVVEQIARSLGHRLNFEVQSLGYSLLRQRTKGEDPSSSEWPGYRAGHNRQGSGLDVAEELRLPKRLPPGTKYDVLVVTERHDLPAIARRERTSFYLTEMAKKILAGNPDAEVLLYHTWLNVDPDAPWPWIDYERAVAPMWECIASRANLDLPARGDVPRVRVLPGGSALAELAAALWDGKVPGVTANTPAARVRLLFSDTVHMSDVGRYYIALLHYAILFGQSPEGAAIPAFISPAMGKYMQTQAWQYAQSYGERANTAARRDMAACRTLMQEKVCPAYSAFRNSSGMPLLKTLKRQMDTYSCRREYADALDSENPFAAPKD
;
A
#
# COMPACT_ATOMS: atom_id res chain seq x y z
N MET A 1 -17.96 -34.46 -32.29
CA MET A 1 -18.33 -33.54 -31.19
C MET A 1 -17.33 -33.76 -30.09
N SER A 2 -16.22 -33.04 -30.16
CA SER A 2 -15.11 -33.13 -29.21
C SER A 2 -15.39 -32.14 -28.09
N GLU A 3 -15.40 -32.63 -26.85
CA GLU A 3 -15.40 -31.81 -25.64
C GLU A 3 -14.15 -30.92 -25.65
N GLU A 4 -14.35 -29.60 -25.77
CA GLU A 4 -13.32 -28.63 -25.45
C GLU A 4 -13.01 -28.73 -23.96
N ALA A 5 -11.79 -29.16 -23.66
CA ALA A 5 -11.20 -29.07 -22.35
C ALA A 5 -11.24 -27.62 -21.88
N ARG A 6 -12.10 -27.32 -20.91
CA ARG A 6 -12.01 -26.09 -20.12
C ARG A 6 -10.63 -26.09 -19.48
N GLY A 7 -9.78 -25.14 -19.89
CA GLY A 7 -8.51 -24.87 -19.22
C GLY A 7 -8.75 -24.62 -17.72
N PRO A 8 -7.71 -24.79 -16.88
CA PRO A 8 -7.84 -24.57 -15.45
C PRO A 8 -8.39 -23.17 -15.20
N SER A 9 -9.48 -23.10 -14.42
CA SER A 9 -9.99 -21.86 -13.86
C SER A 9 -8.83 -21.16 -13.15
N VAL A 10 -8.39 -20.03 -13.68
CA VAL A 10 -7.50 -19.13 -12.95
C VAL A 10 -8.33 -18.67 -11.74
N ALA A 11 -7.95 -19.11 -10.55
CA ALA A 11 -8.60 -18.66 -9.33
C ALA A 11 -8.56 -17.13 -9.29
N ALA A 12 -9.68 -16.51 -8.92
CA ALA A 12 -9.76 -15.05 -8.81
C ALA A 12 -8.62 -14.54 -7.91
N ALA A 13 -7.89 -13.53 -8.38
CA ALA A 13 -6.72 -13.01 -7.68
C ALA A 13 -7.05 -12.39 -6.31
N TRP A 14 -8.30 -11.93 -6.17
CA TRP A 14 -8.88 -11.35 -4.97
C TRP A 14 -10.18 -12.10 -4.68
N ALA A 15 -10.42 -12.44 -3.41
CA ALA A 15 -11.64 -13.14 -3.05
C ALA A 15 -12.84 -12.19 -3.14
N GLU A 16 -13.88 -12.62 -3.86
CA GLU A 16 -15.14 -11.89 -3.96
C GLU A 16 -15.85 -11.87 -2.60
N ARG A 17 -16.31 -10.69 -2.19
CA ARG A 17 -17.03 -10.46 -0.94
C ARG A 17 -18.12 -9.41 -1.17
N ASP A 18 -19.28 -9.59 -0.54
CA ASP A 18 -20.33 -8.56 -0.49
C ASP A 18 -20.25 -7.71 0.78
N GLN A 19 -19.59 -8.24 1.81
CA GLN A 19 -19.35 -7.57 3.07
C GLN A 19 -17.89 -7.77 3.51
N VAL A 20 -17.27 -6.69 3.98
CA VAL A 20 -15.90 -6.70 4.50
C VAL A 20 -15.86 -6.00 5.86
N GLY A 21 -15.29 -6.66 6.86
CA GLY A 21 -14.77 -6.03 8.07
C GLY A 21 -13.31 -5.63 7.88
N ALA A 22 -12.99 -4.34 7.84
CA ALA A 22 -11.62 -3.86 7.61
C ALA A 22 -11.09 -3.02 8.77
N PHE A 23 -9.83 -3.25 9.16
CA PHE A 23 -9.12 -2.34 10.05
C PHE A 23 -8.07 -1.58 9.24
N TYR A 24 -8.04 -0.25 9.35
CA TYR A 24 -7.03 0.57 8.68
C TYR A 24 -6.08 1.15 9.71
N SER A 25 -4.83 0.70 9.72
CA SER A 25 -3.78 1.38 10.47
C SER A 25 -2.95 2.21 9.49
N GLY A 26 -3.01 3.53 9.61
CA GLY A 26 -2.31 4.45 8.72
C GLY A 26 -1.78 5.74 9.36
N HIS A 27 -1.53 6.68 8.47
CA HIS A 27 -1.21 8.08 8.75
C HIS A 27 -1.91 8.93 7.66
N SER A 28 -1.53 10.20 7.53
CA SER A 28 -2.20 11.19 6.66
C SER A 28 -2.42 10.80 5.19
N LEU A 29 -1.67 9.83 4.63
CA LEU A 29 -1.86 9.34 3.25
C LEU A 29 -2.92 8.23 3.13
N SER A 30 -3.46 7.77 4.26
CA SER A 30 -4.58 6.83 4.36
C SER A 30 -5.87 7.52 4.83
N ASP A 31 -5.78 8.73 5.37
CA ASP A 31 -6.91 9.44 5.96
C ASP A 31 -8.00 9.73 4.92
N GLY A 32 -9.25 9.43 5.29
CA GLY A 32 -10.43 9.59 4.44
C GLY A 32 -10.62 8.49 3.40
N VAL A 33 -9.61 7.66 3.10
CA VAL A 33 -9.74 6.58 2.11
C VAL A 33 -10.83 5.58 2.52
N PRO A 34 -10.86 5.04 3.76
CA PRO A 34 -11.86 4.06 4.16
C PRO A 34 -13.30 4.57 4.03
N GLU A 35 -13.53 5.85 4.32
CA GLU A 35 -14.84 6.51 4.17
C GLU A 35 -15.29 6.53 2.70
N VAL A 36 -14.37 6.82 1.77
CA VAL A 36 -14.70 6.81 0.34
C VAL A 36 -14.88 5.37 -0.16
N VAL A 37 -14.14 4.39 0.35
CA VAL A 37 -14.37 2.97 0.04
C VAL A 37 -15.76 2.53 0.51
N GLU A 38 -16.19 2.95 1.71
CA GLU A 38 -17.55 2.68 2.20
C GLU A 38 -18.62 3.29 1.29
N GLN A 39 -18.43 4.52 0.83
CA GLN A 39 -19.36 5.17 -0.09
C GLN A 39 -19.45 4.43 -1.43
N ILE A 40 -18.31 4.01 -2.00
CA ILE A 40 -18.24 3.20 -3.22
C ILE A 40 -18.97 1.88 -3.00
N ALA A 41 -18.63 1.14 -1.94
CA ALA A 41 -19.24 -0.14 -1.62
C ALA A 41 -20.76 -0.02 -1.48
N ARG A 42 -21.23 0.96 -0.70
CA ARG A 42 -22.67 1.22 -0.52
C ARG A 42 -23.37 1.54 -1.83
N SER A 43 -22.74 2.30 -2.73
CA SER A 43 -23.32 2.62 -4.04
C SER A 43 -23.50 1.41 -4.95
N LEU A 44 -22.75 0.34 -4.69
CA LEU A 44 -22.80 -0.93 -5.41
C LEU A 44 -23.57 -2.03 -4.65
N GLY A 45 -24.19 -1.70 -3.52
CA GLY A 45 -24.96 -2.66 -2.71
C GLY A 45 -24.11 -3.52 -1.76
N HIS A 46 -22.82 -3.22 -1.62
CA HIS A 46 -21.90 -3.90 -0.71
C HIS A 46 -21.75 -3.16 0.62
N ARG A 47 -21.18 -3.82 1.63
CA ARG A 47 -21.01 -3.27 2.98
C ARG A 47 -19.56 -3.29 3.43
N LEU A 48 -19.01 -2.12 3.73
CA LEU A 48 -17.76 -1.99 4.47
C LEU A 48 -18.05 -1.60 5.92
N ASN A 49 -17.72 -2.47 6.87
CA ASN A 49 -17.60 -2.07 8.27
C ASN A 49 -16.12 -1.86 8.58
N PHE A 50 -15.74 -0.71 9.14
CA PHE A 50 -14.33 -0.43 9.38
C PHE A 50 -14.07 0.39 10.62
N GLU A 51 -12.86 0.22 11.15
CA GLU A 51 -12.26 1.06 12.18
C GLU A 51 -10.86 1.49 11.72
N VAL A 52 -10.34 2.56 12.33
CA VAL A 52 -9.05 3.15 11.96
C VAL A 52 -8.14 3.36 13.18
N GLN A 53 -6.85 3.31 12.92
CA GLN A 53 -5.81 3.91 13.74
C GLN A 53 -5.00 4.84 12.85
N SER A 54 -5.11 6.15 13.06
CA SER A 54 -4.33 7.15 12.31
C SER A 54 -3.46 7.98 13.23
N LEU A 55 -2.17 8.03 12.94
CA LEU A 55 -1.22 8.92 13.62
C LEU A 55 -0.40 9.65 12.56
N GLY A 56 -0.48 10.99 12.58
CA GLY A 56 0.15 11.85 11.57
C GLY A 56 1.65 11.58 11.42
N TYR A 57 2.10 11.42 10.17
CA TYR A 57 3.51 11.15 9.81
C TYR A 57 4.17 9.97 10.55
N SER A 58 3.35 9.06 11.09
CA SER A 58 3.85 8.03 11.99
C SER A 58 4.50 6.85 11.29
N LEU A 59 5.43 6.26 12.01
CA LEU A 59 6.01 4.96 11.68
C LEU A 59 5.08 3.83 12.13
N LEU A 60 5.21 2.67 11.49
CA LEU A 60 4.56 1.45 11.96
C LEU A 60 5.01 1.09 13.39
N ARG A 61 6.29 1.31 13.70
CA ARG A 61 6.82 1.18 15.07
C ARG A 61 6.06 2.04 16.08
N GLN A 62 5.80 3.31 15.76
CA GLN A 62 5.12 4.24 16.68
C GLN A 62 3.67 3.82 16.94
N ARG A 63 2.98 3.31 15.92
CA ARG A 63 1.60 2.80 16.03
C ARG A 63 1.48 1.42 16.68
N THR A 64 2.60 0.76 16.97
CA THR A 64 2.63 -0.56 17.60
C THR A 64 3.39 -0.50 18.92
N LYS A 65 4.72 -0.37 18.85
CA LYS A 65 5.62 -0.31 19.99
C LYS A 65 5.55 1.00 20.75
N GLY A 66 5.42 2.12 20.03
CA GLY A 66 5.52 3.47 20.59
C GLY A 66 6.92 4.07 20.40
N GLU A 67 7.17 5.20 21.06
CA GLU A 67 8.38 6.01 20.85
C GLU A 67 9.67 5.32 21.29
N ASP A 68 9.63 4.57 22.40
CA ASP A 68 10.77 3.82 22.92
C ASP A 68 10.76 2.37 22.38
N PRO A 69 11.65 2.03 21.42
CA PRO A 69 11.74 0.66 20.91
C PRO A 69 12.21 -0.36 21.94
N SER A 70 12.86 0.09 23.03
CA SER A 70 13.44 -0.76 24.07
C SER A 70 12.48 -1.10 25.22
N SER A 71 11.34 -0.40 25.29
CA SER A 71 10.30 -0.63 26.30
C SER A 71 9.88 -2.11 26.35
N SER A 72 9.48 -2.64 27.50
CA SER A 72 8.79 -3.95 27.57
C SER A 72 7.37 -3.87 27.03
N GLU A 73 6.73 -2.72 27.22
CA GLU A 73 5.34 -2.45 26.86
C GLU A 73 5.19 -2.12 25.38
N TRP A 74 3.94 -2.15 24.90
CA TRP A 74 3.56 -1.75 23.54
C TRP A 74 2.50 -0.64 23.57
N PRO A 75 2.80 0.53 24.18
CA PRO A 75 1.85 1.62 24.30
C PRO A 75 1.41 2.20 22.95
N GLY A 76 2.21 2.00 21.88
CA GLY A 76 1.90 2.46 20.54
C GLY A 76 0.57 1.95 19.98
N TYR A 77 0.11 0.76 20.39
CA TYR A 77 -1.22 0.25 20.01
C TYR A 77 -2.38 1.12 20.50
N ARG A 78 -2.17 2.02 21.46
CA ARG A 78 -3.18 2.99 21.91
C ARG A 78 -2.96 4.40 21.36
N ALA A 79 -1.93 4.57 20.51
CA ALA A 79 -1.60 5.83 19.90
C ALA A 79 -2.46 6.12 18.67
N GLY A 80 -2.62 7.40 18.37
CA GLY A 80 -3.38 7.89 17.23
C GLY A 80 -4.87 8.07 17.50
N HIS A 81 -5.54 8.55 16.46
CA HIS A 81 -6.97 8.75 16.40
C HIS A 81 -7.67 7.52 15.82
N ASN A 82 -8.93 7.35 16.21
CA ASN A 82 -9.85 6.36 15.68
C ASN A 82 -11.18 7.05 15.34
N ARG A 83 -12.17 6.31 14.82
CA ARG A 83 -13.45 6.89 14.41
C ARG A 83 -14.26 7.53 15.54
N GLN A 84 -13.95 7.20 16.80
CA GLN A 84 -14.63 7.72 17.99
C GLN A 84 -13.71 8.58 18.87
N GLY A 85 -12.60 9.09 18.35
CA GLY A 85 -11.66 9.94 19.07
C GLY A 85 -10.25 9.36 19.12
N SER A 86 -9.81 8.86 20.28
CA SER A 86 -8.46 8.31 20.49
C SER A 86 -8.49 7.19 21.55
N GLY A 87 -7.33 6.58 21.83
CA GLY A 87 -7.17 5.63 22.96
C GLY A 87 -7.74 4.24 22.73
N LEU A 88 -8.10 3.88 21.49
CA LEU A 88 -8.46 2.51 21.13
C LEU A 88 -7.26 1.58 21.36
N ASP A 89 -7.44 0.49 22.11
CA ASP A 89 -6.45 -0.57 22.15
C ASP A 89 -6.52 -1.39 20.86
N VAL A 90 -5.69 -1.05 19.89
CA VAL A 90 -5.70 -1.68 18.56
C VAL A 90 -5.32 -3.16 18.63
N ALA A 91 -4.41 -3.55 19.53
CA ALA A 91 -4.02 -4.95 19.66
C ALA A 91 -5.18 -5.80 20.21
N GLU A 92 -5.94 -5.27 21.17
CA GLU A 92 -7.14 -5.92 21.68
C GLU A 92 -8.27 -5.91 20.63
N GLU A 93 -8.51 -4.76 19.98
CA GLU A 93 -9.57 -4.60 18.98
C GLU A 93 -9.41 -5.55 17.79
N LEU A 94 -8.18 -5.72 17.27
CA LEU A 94 -7.92 -6.68 16.18
C LEU A 94 -8.18 -8.13 16.58
N ARG A 95 -8.05 -8.48 17.87
CA ARG A 95 -8.30 -9.83 18.39
C ARG A 95 -9.76 -10.07 18.74
N LEU A 96 -10.39 -9.09 19.36
CA LEU A 96 -11.74 -9.16 19.92
C LEU A 96 -12.49 -7.86 19.56
N PRO A 97 -13.00 -7.75 18.32
CA PRO A 97 -13.58 -6.51 17.83
C PRO A 97 -14.75 -6.03 18.68
N LYS A 98 -14.67 -4.78 19.14
CA LYS A 98 -15.74 -4.07 19.86
C LYS A 98 -16.31 -2.92 19.02
N ARG A 99 -15.63 -2.51 17.96
CA ARG A 99 -16.04 -1.41 17.07
C ARG A 99 -16.84 -1.84 15.86
N LEU A 100 -16.80 -3.13 15.54
CA LEU A 100 -17.67 -3.73 14.51
C LEU A 100 -18.99 -4.24 15.12
N PRO A 101 -20.02 -4.53 14.31
CA PRO A 101 -21.26 -5.15 14.80
C PRO A 101 -20.99 -6.43 15.62
N PRO A 102 -21.78 -6.74 16.65
CA PRO A 102 -21.57 -7.92 17.49
C PRO A 102 -21.45 -9.21 16.67
N GLY A 103 -20.45 -10.03 16.99
CA GLY A 103 -20.19 -11.30 16.30
C GLY A 103 -19.43 -11.19 14.98
N THR A 104 -19.08 -9.97 14.53
CA THR A 104 -18.25 -9.77 13.33
C THR A 104 -16.77 -9.71 13.67
N LYS A 105 -15.93 -10.09 12.70
CA LYS A 105 -14.47 -10.06 12.78
C LYS A 105 -13.91 -9.11 11.73
N TYR A 106 -12.65 -8.70 11.90
CA TYR A 106 -11.91 -8.09 10.79
C TYR A 106 -11.47 -9.19 9.82
N ASP A 107 -11.85 -9.05 8.55
CA ASP A 107 -11.43 -9.89 7.43
C ASP A 107 -10.11 -9.40 6.84
N VAL A 108 -9.88 -8.08 6.89
CA VAL A 108 -8.72 -7.43 6.27
C VAL A 108 -8.10 -6.41 7.22
N LEU A 109 -6.78 -6.46 7.38
CA LEU A 109 -5.98 -5.36 7.93
C LEU A 109 -5.32 -4.63 6.76
N VAL A 110 -5.69 -3.37 6.53
CA VAL A 110 -4.95 -2.47 5.65
C VAL A 110 -3.97 -1.68 6.50
N VAL A 111 -2.68 -1.82 6.22
CA VAL A 111 -1.61 -1.19 7.00
C VAL A 111 -0.58 -0.59 6.08
N THR A 112 -0.08 0.59 6.39
CA THR A 112 1.08 1.16 5.67
C THR A 112 2.27 1.38 6.61
N GLU A 113 3.46 1.59 6.06
CA GLU A 113 4.60 2.20 6.76
C GLU A 113 4.63 3.69 6.41
N ARG A 114 5.41 4.52 7.12
CA ARG A 114 5.67 5.88 6.65
C ARG A 114 6.20 5.88 5.22
N HIS A 115 5.82 6.91 4.49
CA HIS A 115 5.92 6.96 3.03
C HIS A 115 7.36 7.06 2.46
N ASP A 116 8.40 7.14 3.30
CA ASP A 116 9.79 7.35 2.92
C ASP A 116 10.62 6.06 2.83
N LEU A 117 9.99 4.94 2.43
CA LEU A 117 10.72 3.76 1.98
C LEU A 117 11.57 4.08 0.73
N PRO A 118 12.72 3.41 0.52
CA PRO A 118 13.33 2.40 1.39
C PRO A 118 14.11 3.00 2.58
N ALA A 119 14.14 4.32 2.77
CA ALA A 119 15.09 4.98 3.67
C ALA A 119 14.97 4.54 5.12
N ILE A 120 13.77 4.16 5.56
CA ILE A 120 13.48 3.83 6.96
C ILE A 120 13.30 2.34 7.23
N ALA A 121 13.18 1.50 6.19
CA ALA A 121 12.70 0.14 6.34
C ALA A 121 13.53 -0.69 7.34
N ARG A 122 14.86 -0.57 7.20
CA ARG A 122 15.84 -1.20 8.08
C ARG A 122 15.79 -0.58 9.48
N ARG A 123 16.01 0.73 9.59
CA ARG A 123 16.16 1.44 10.88
C ARG A 123 14.92 1.32 11.76
N GLU A 124 13.75 1.39 11.15
CA GLU A 124 12.46 1.34 11.84
C GLU A 124 11.86 -0.08 11.88
N ARG A 125 12.62 -1.08 11.40
CA ARG A 125 12.26 -2.50 11.45
C ARG A 125 10.87 -2.78 10.89
N THR A 126 10.54 -2.20 9.73
CA THR A 126 9.20 -2.24 9.14
C THR A 126 8.63 -3.65 9.04
N SER A 127 9.41 -4.62 8.52
CA SER A 127 8.96 -6.01 8.40
C SER A 127 8.60 -6.63 9.76
N PHE A 128 9.34 -6.30 10.81
CA PHE A 128 9.07 -6.83 12.16
C PHE A 128 7.75 -6.29 12.71
N TYR A 129 7.52 -4.98 12.69
CA TYR A 129 6.28 -4.41 13.22
C TYR A 129 5.05 -4.76 12.37
N LEU A 130 5.23 -4.97 11.07
CA LEU A 130 4.19 -5.49 10.19
C LEU A 130 3.77 -6.90 10.61
N THR A 131 4.74 -7.79 10.83
CA THR A 131 4.50 -9.15 11.34
C THR A 131 3.77 -9.12 12.69
N GLU A 132 4.18 -8.24 13.61
CA GLU A 132 3.57 -8.17 14.94
C GLU A 132 2.11 -7.72 14.90
N MET A 133 1.76 -6.78 14.01
CA MET A 133 0.37 -6.38 13.83
C MET A 133 -0.45 -7.44 13.09
N ALA A 134 0.15 -8.10 12.09
CA ALA A 134 -0.47 -9.24 11.40
C ALA A 134 -0.84 -10.38 12.36
N LYS A 135 0.04 -10.69 13.34
CA LYS A 135 -0.27 -11.68 14.39
C LYS A 135 -1.49 -11.29 15.23
N LYS A 136 -1.76 -9.99 15.47
CA LYS A 136 -2.93 -9.55 16.25
C LYS A 136 -4.23 -9.85 15.51
N ILE A 137 -4.33 -9.45 14.24
CA ILE A 137 -5.55 -9.73 13.45
C ILE A 137 -5.74 -11.22 13.22
N LEU A 138 -4.68 -11.98 12.93
CA LEU A 138 -4.78 -13.43 12.72
C LEU A 138 -5.23 -14.19 13.98
N ALA A 139 -4.95 -13.64 15.17
CA ALA A 139 -5.44 -14.24 16.40
C ALA A 139 -6.93 -13.97 16.68
N GLY A 140 -7.52 -12.93 16.09
CA GLY A 140 -8.98 -12.72 16.11
C GLY A 140 -9.70 -13.45 14.96
N ASN A 141 -9.06 -13.48 13.80
CA ASN A 141 -9.56 -14.17 12.61
C ASN A 141 -8.41 -14.92 11.89
N PRO A 142 -8.29 -16.25 12.07
CA PRO A 142 -7.26 -17.06 11.43
C PRO A 142 -7.30 -17.07 9.91
N ASP A 143 -8.39 -16.58 9.28
CA ASP A 143 -8.54 -16.49 7.84
C ASP A 143 -8.30 -15.09 7.28
N ALA A 144 -8.05 -14.10 8.16
CA ALA A 144 -7.85 -12.72 7.75
C ALA A 144 -6.65 -12.52 6.80
N GLU A 145 -6.74 -11.46 6.02
CA GLU A 145 -5.71 -10.97 5.12
C GLU A 145 -5.07 -9.70 5.65
N VAL A 146 -3.79 -9.51 5.35
CA VAL A 146 -3.08 -8.25 5.61
C VAL A 146 -2.66 -7.65 4.28
N LEU A 147 -3.03 -6.40 4.06
CA LEU A 147 -2.69 -5.62 2.90
C LEU A 147 -1.72 -4.50 3.30
N LEU A 148 -0.46 -4.65 2.93
CA LEU A 148 0.55 -3.61 3.07
C LEU A 148 0.32 -2.54 2.00
N TYR A 149 -0.29 -1.43 2.39
CA TYR A 149 -0.61 -0.31 1.51
C TYR A 149 0.66 0.46 1.13
N HIS A 150 1.02 0.38 -0.15
CA HIS A 150 2.13 1.12 -0.75
C HIS A 150 1.75 2.60 -0.87
N THR A 151 2.32 3.43 0.00
CA THR A 151 2.25 4.90 -0.07
C THR A 151 3.45 5.51 -0.77
N TRP A 152 3.35 6.75 -1.24
CA TRP A 152 4.32 7.37 -2.16
C TRP A 152 5.11 8.54 -1.55
N LEU A 153 6.25 8.86 -2.17
CA LEU A 153 7.02 10.07 -1.87
C LEU A 153 6.40 11.34 -2.45
N ASN A 154 6.94 12.50 -2.10
CA ASN A 154 6.46 13.78 -2.61
C ASN A 154 6.65 13.87 -4.14
N VAL A 155 5.63 14.34 -4.85
CA VAL A 155 5.67 14.61 -6.29
C VAL A 155 5.95 16.08 -6.55
N ASP A 156 6.71 16.37 -7.60
CA ASP A 156 6.70 17.66 -8.27
C ASP A 156 5.70 17.58 -9.44
N PRO A 157 4.51 18.19 -9.36
CA PRO A 157 3.53 18.12 -10.44
C PRO A 157 3.98 18.78 -11.74
N ASP A 158 4.96 19.69 -11.69
CA ASP A 158 5.52 20.32 -12.89
C ASP A 158 6.56 19.42 -13.58
N ALA A 159 7.09 18.42 -12.87
CA ALA A 159 8.02 17.42 -13.38
C ALA A 159 7.77 16.05 -12.70
N PRO A 160 6.65 15.36 -12.99
CA PRO A 160 6.24 14.17 -12.24
C PRO A 160 6.99 12.90 -12.66
N TRP A 161 7.69 12.88 -13.80
CA TRP A 161 8.31 11.67 -14.33
C TRP A 161 9.36 11.02 -13.41
N PRO A 162 10.28 11.77 -12.77
CA PRO A 162 11.15 11.19 -11.75
C PRO A 162 10.39 10.48 -10.62
N TRP A 163 9.24 11.03 -10.20
CA TRP A 163 8.37 10.41 -9.19
C TRP A 163 7.66 9.18 -9.74
N ILE A 164 7.09 9.24 -10.95
CA ILE A 164 6.44 8.11 -11.62
C ILE A 164 7.41 6.93 -11.77
N ASP A 165 8.62 7.19 -12.28
CA ASP A 165 9.66 6.19 -12.48
C ASP A 165 10.09 5.56 -11.15
N TYR A 166 10.19 6.39 -10.10
CA TYR A 166 10.50 5.93 -8.76
C TYR A 166 9.42 5.01 -8.19
N GLU A 167 8.15 5.42 -8.23
CA GLU A 167 7.05 4.64 -7.64
C GLU A 167 6.83 3.30 -8.37
N ARG A 168 7.14 3.23 -9.67
CA ARG A 168 7.23 1.97 -10.43
C ARG A 168 8.42 1.11 -9.98
N ALA A 169 9.55 1.74 -9.69
CA ALA A 169 10.79 1.05 -9.36
C ALA A 169 10.83 0.56 -7.90
N VAL A 170 10.16 1.25 -6.96
CA VAL A 170 10.15 0.90 -5.54
C VAL A 170 9.16 -0.20 -5.19
N ALA A 171 8.16 -0.49 -6.03
CA ALA A 171 7.14 -1.52 -5.76
C ALA A 171 7.71 -2.87 -5.25
N PRO A 172 8.83 -3.40 -5.78
CA PRO A 172 9.41 -4.65 -5.28
C PRO A 172 9.89 -4.59 -3.82
N MET A 173 10.24 -3.41 -3.29
CA MET A 173 10.58 -3.21 -1.87
C MET A 173 9.39 -3.54 -0.98
N TRP A 174 8.20 -3.01 -1.31
CA TRP A 174 6.97 -3.28 -0.58
C TRP A 174 6.60 -4.77 -0.63
N GLU A 175 6.73 -5.38 -1.82
CA GLU A 175 6.52 -6.83 -2.00
C GLU A 175 7.51 -7.67 -1.18
N CYS A 176 8.76 -7.22 -1.04
CA CYS A 176 9.78 -7.87 -0.25
C CYS A 176 9.57 -7.74 1.26
N ILE A 177 9.05 -6.59 1.74
CA ILE A 177 8.61 -6.45 3.14
C ILE A 177 7.47 -7.43 3.44
N ALA A 178 6.48 -7.53 2.54
CA ALA A 178 5.39 -8.51 2.67
C ALA A 178 5.94 -9.94 2.68
N SER A 179 6.86 -10.27 1.77
CA SER A 179 7.52 -11.58 1.70
C SER A 179 8.26 -11.92 3.00
N ARG A 180 9.01 -10.96 3.56
CA ARG A 180 9.71 -11.17 4.84
C ARG A 180 8.72 -11.45 5.96
N ALA A 181 7.63 -10.70 6.04
CA ALA A 181 6.62 -10.89 7.07
C ALA A 181 5.96 -12.28 6.98
N ASN A 182 5.67 -12.75 5.76
CA ASN A 182 5.07 -14.07 5.53
C ASN A 182 5.92 -15.25 6.03
N LEU A 183 7.25 -15.10 6.16
CA LEU A 183 8.12 -16.15 6.71
C LEU A 183 7.85 -16.42 8.21
N ASP A 184 7.35 -15.43 8.94
CA ASP A 184 7.12 -15.51 10.39
C ASP A 184 5.63 -15.68 10.74
N LEU A 185 4.77 -15.90 9.75
CA LEU A 185 3.32 -16.01 9.90
C LEU A 185 2.85 -17.44 9.55
N PRO A 186 1.76 -17.93 10.19
CA PRO A 186 1.25 -19.25 9.91
C PRO A 186 0.79 -19.36 8.44
N ALA A 187 1.10 -20.47 7.78
CA ALA A 187 0.67 -20.71 6.41
C ALA A 187 -0.87 -20.70 6.25
N ARG A 188 -1.34 -20.43 5.03
CA ARG A 188 -2.76 -20.53 4.61
C ARG A 188 -2.84 -21.18 3.24
N GLY A 189 -2.49 -22.46 3.18
CA GLY A 189 -2.24 -23.13 1.91
C GLY A 189 -1.30 -22.30 1.05
N ASP A 190 -1.68 -22.06 -0.21
CA ASP A 190 -0.89 -21.31 -1.18
C ASP A 190 -1.15 -19.79 -1.20
N VAL A 191 -2.00 -19.27 -0.32
CA VAL A 191 -2.34 -17.84 -0.29
C VAL A 191 -1.54 -17.13 0.80
N PRO A 192 -0.66 -16.17 0.46
CA PRO A 192 0.10 -15.41 1.46
C PRO A 192 -0.80 -14.69 2.47
N ARG A 193 -0.29 -14.48 3.69
CA ARG A 193 -0.99 -13.73 4.74
C ARG A 193 -0.94 -12.23 4.48
N VAL A 194 0.24 -11.77 4.05
CA VAL A 194 0.51 -10.38 3.72
C VAL A 194 0.67 -10.27 2.20
N ARG A 195 -0.09 -9.38 1.58
CA ARG A 195 0.08 -8.94 0.18
C ARG A 195 0.19 -7.42 0.15
N VAL A 196 0.65 -6.84 -0.96
CA VAL A 196 0.70 -5.38 -1.10
C VAL A 196 -0.62 -4.89 -1.70
N LEU A 197 -1.12 -3.75 -1.20
CA LEU A 197 -2.11 -2.93 -1.90
C LEU A 197 -1.32 -1.84 -2.65
N PRO A 198 -1.23 -1.89 -4.00
CA PRO A 198 -0.23 -1.16 -4.79
C PRO A 198 -0.63 0.30 -5.06
N GLY A 199 -0.89 1.08 -4.01
CA GLY A 199 -1.37 2.47 -4.09
C GLY A 199 -0.47 3.40 -4.89
N GLY A 200 0.80 3.51 -4.50
CA GLY A 200 1.78 4.40 -5.16
C GLY A 200 1.98 4.04 -6.63
N SER A 201 2.09 2.76 -6.95
CA SER A 201 2.22 2.34 -8.35
C SER A 201 0.97 2.61 -9.18
N ALA A 202 -0.24 2.37 -8.65
CA ALA A 202 -1.47 2.68 -9.35
C ALA A 202 -1.64 4.20 -9.57
N LEU A 203 -1.27 5.01 -8.57
CA LEU A 203 -1.32 6.47 -8.65
C LEU A 203 -0.31 7.01 -9.67
N ALA A 204 0.87 6.40 -9.78
CA ALA A 204 1.87 6.73 -10.79
C ALA A 204 1.36 6.49 -12.23
N GLU A 205 0.62 5.40 -12.46
CA GLU A 205 0.02 5.15 -13.78
C GLU A 205 -1.06 6.18 -14.12
N LEU A 206 -1.92 6.56 -13.17
CA LEU A 206 -2.92 7.59 -13.40
C LEU A 206 -2.28 8.97 -13.62
N ALA A 207 -1.23 9.29 -12.87
CA ALA A 207 -0.47 10.53 -13.07
C ALA A 207 0.17 10.59 -14.47
N ALA A 208 0.73 9.49 -14.96
CA ALA A 208 1.25 9.39 -16.33
C ALA A 208 0.14 9.60 -17.38
N ALA A 209 -1.03 8.97 -17.19
CA ALA A 209 -2.16 9.15 -18.09
C ALA A 209 -2.70 10.60 -18.10
N LEU A 210 -2.75 11.25 -16.93
CA LEU A 210 -3.13 12.66 -16.81
C LEU A 210 -2.12 13.58 -17.49
N TRP A 211 -0.83 13.33 -17.29
CA TRP A 211 0.26 14.08 -17.92
C TRP A 211 0.16 14.02 -19.46
N ASP A 212 -0.09 12.83 -20.00
CA ASP A 212 -0.22 12.59 -21.44
C ASP A 212 -1.57 13.04 -22.03
N GLY A 213 -2.54 13.42 -21.19
CA GLY A 213 -3.86 13.90 -21.64
C GLY A 213 -4.80 12.77 -22.07
N LYS A 214 -4.53 11.55 -21.60
CA LYS A 214 -5.30 10.35 -21.92
C LYS A 214 -6.58 10.20 -21.09
N VAL A 215 -6.72 10.98 -20.00
CA VAL A 215 -7.90 10.93 -19.13
C VAL A 215 -9.02 11.83 -19.68
N PRO A 216 -10.17 11.27 -20.07
CA PRO A 216 -11.26 12.05 -20.65
C PRO A 216 -11.97 12.90 -19.59
N GLY A 217 -12.60 14.00 -20.03
CA GLY A 217 -13.41 14.86 -19.16
C GLY A 217 -12.59 15.71 -18.17
N VAL A 218 -11.29 15.86 -18.41
CA VAL A 218 -10.41 16.76 -17.67
C VAL A 218 -10.34 18.12 -18.37
N THR A 219 -10.69 19.20 -17.66
CA THR A 219 -10.73 20.57 -18.18
C THR A 219 -9.40 21.32 -18.05
N ALA A 220 -8.45 20.79 -17.27
CA ALA A 220 -7.15 21.41 -17.06
C ALA A 220 -6.29 21.35 -18.34
N ASN A 221 -5.82 22.52 -18.80
CA ASN A 221 -5.21 22.67 -20.13
C ASN A 221 -3.70 22.38 -20.18
N THR A 222 -3.00 22.30 -19.04
CA THR A 222 -1.56 22.00 -19.00
C THR A 222 -1.31 20.61 -18.39
N PRO A 223 -0.25 19.88 -18.81
CA PRO A 223 0.10 18.59 -18.21
C PRO A 223 0.24 18.65 -16.68
N ALA A 224 0.92 19.67 -16.16
CA ALA A 224 1.10 19.87 -14.74
C ALA A 224 -0.23 20.11 -14.00
N ALA A 225 -1.12 20.94 -14.55
CA ALA A 225 -2.43 21.19 -13.95
C ALA A 225 -3.31 19.92 -13.92
N ARG A 226 -3.15 19.01 -14.90
CA ARG A 226 -3.83 17.71 -14.90
C ARG A 226 -3.32 16.80 -13.79
N VAL A 227 -2.00 16.73 -13.57
CA VAL A 227 -1.43 15.94 -12.47
C VAL A 227 -1.77 16.52 -11.09
N ARG A 228 -1.80 17.85 -10.94
CA ARG A 228 -2.23 18.53 -9.71
C ARG A 228 -3.65 18.18 -9.28
N LEU A 229 -4.50 17.67 -10.19
CA LEU A 229 -5.82 17.19 -9.79
C LEU A 229 -5.74 16.07 -8.75
N LEU A 230 -4.67 15.27 -8.71
CA LEU A 230 -4.53 14.15 -7.78
C LEU A 230 -4.12 14.56 -6.36
N PHE A 231 -3.52 15.73 -6.18
CA PHE A 231 -2.85 16.10 -4.93
C PHE A 231 -3.32 17.45 -4.41
N SER A 232 -3.55 17.55 -3.10
CA SER A 232 -3.86 18.83 -2.44
C SER A 232 -2.59 19.63 -2.14
N ASP A 233 -1.48 18.95 -1.95
CA ASP A 233 -0.14 19.53 -1.86
C ASP A 233 0.86 18.65 -2.65
N THR A 234 2.11 18.52 -2.23
CA THR A 234 3.11 17.69 -2.93
C THR A 234 3.10 16.23 -2.50
N VAL A 235 2.26 15.80 -1.55
CA VAL A 235 2.22 14.41 -1.07
C VAL A 235 0.82 13.93 -0.70
N HIS A 236 -0.02 14.79 -0.12
CA HIS A 236 -1.38 14.47 0.28
C HIS A 236 -2.32 14.51 -0.93
N MET A 237 -3.27 13.56 -0.95
CA MET A 237 -4.26 13.48 -2.02
C MET A 237 -5.28 14.60 -1.92
N SER A 238 -5.68 15.11 -3.08
CA SER A 238 -6.96 15.81 -3.21
C SER A 238 -8.12 14.82 -3.08
N ASP A 239 -9.36 15.31 -3.12
CA ASP A 239 -10.54 14.44 -3.16
C ASP A 239 -10.58 13.56 -4.42
N VAL A 240 -10.02 14.02 -5.54
CA VAL A 240 -9.91 13.26 -6.79
C VAL A 240 -8.91 12.12 -6.66
N GLY A 241 -7.73 12.38 -6.08
CA GLY A 241 -6.74 11.34 -5.79
C GLY A 241 -7.28 10.30 -4.80
N ARG A 242 -7.96 10.76 -3.74
CA ARG A 242 -8.58 9.90 -2.72
C ARG A 242 -9.66 9.01 -3.33
N TYR A 243 -10.49 9.53 -4.24
CA TYR A 243 -11.47 8.72 -4.97
C TYR A 243 -10.82 7.59 -5.76
N TYR A 244 -9.76 7.88 -6.51
CA TYR A 244 -9.06 6.85 -7.29
C TYR A 244 -8.41 5.77 -6.41
N ILE A 245 -7.73 6.16 -5.33
CA ILE A 245 -7.17 5.18 -4.38
C ILE A 245 -8.29 4.36 -3.73
N ALA A 246 -9.42 4.96 -3.37
CA ALA A 246 -10.55 4.23 -2.81
C ALA A 246 -11.16 3.22 -3.81
N LEU A 247 -11.20 3.53 -5.10
CA LEU A 247 -11.61 2.58 -6.15
C LEU A 247 -10.68 1.36 -6.19
N LEU A 248 -9.36 1.57 -6.10
CA LEU A 248 -8.37 0.49 -6.04
C LEU A 248 -8.54 -0.35 -4.76
N HIS A 249 -8.72 0.29 -3.62
CA HIS A 249 -8.99 -0.40 -2.35
C HIS A 249 -10.25 -1.24 -2.46
N TYR A 250 -11.35 -0.67 -2.96
CA TYR A 250 -12.59 -1.41 -3.18
C TYR A 250 -12.37 -2.65 -4.04
N ALA A 251 -11.70 -2.49 -5.20
CA ALA A 251 -11.45 -3.59 -6.12
C ALA A 251 -10.70 -4.76 -5.46
N ILE A 252 -9.74 -4.45 -4.60
CA ILE A 252 -8.90 -5.44 -3.90
C ILE A 252 -9.62 -6.05 -2.68
N LEU A 253 -10.31 -5.24 -1.88
CA LEU A 253 -10.98 -5.71 -0.65
C LEU A 253 -12.20 -6.58 -0.98
N PHE A 254 -12.99 -6.14 -1.95
CA PHE A 254 -14.22 -6.82 -2.35
C PHE A 254 -14.00 -7.83 -3.48
N GLY A 255 -12.86 -7.79 -4.18
CA GLY A 255 -12.58 -8.66 -5.32
C GLY A 255 -13.49 -8.41 -6.53
N GLN A 256 -14.14 -7.25 -6.58
CA GLN A 256 -15.19 -6.92 -7.54
C GLN A 256 -14.90 -5.62 -8.29
N SER A 257 -15.48 -5.47 -9.48
CA SER A 257 -15.31 -4.25 -10.29
C SER A 257 -15.97 -3.05 -9.62
N PRO A 258 -15.28 -1.90 -9.48
CA PRO A 258 -15.88 -0.63 -9.05
C PRO A 258 -16.64 0.10 -10.17
N GLU A 259 -16.69 -0.43 -11.39
CA GLU A 259 -17.43 0.20 -12.49
C GLU A 259 -18.92 0.32 -12.17
N GLY A 260 -19.49 1.51 -12.40
CA GLY A 260 -20.88 1.80 -12.05
C GLY A 260 -21.06 2.35 -10.63
N ALA A 261 -19.99 2.41 -9.81
CA ALA A 261 -20.04 3.11 -8.53
C ALA A 261 -20.43 4.58 -8.72
N ALA A 262 -20.99 5.18 -7.67
CA ALA A 262 -21.27 6.61 -7.66
C ALA A 262 -19.99 7.42 -7.94
N ILE A 263 -20.10 8.39 -8.86
CA ILE A 263 -19.03 9.33 -9.19
C ILE A 263 -19.31 10.62 -8.43
N PRO A 264 -18.37 11.11 -7.59
CA PRO A 264 -18.53 12.38 -6.90
C PRO A 264 -18.79 13.54 -7.86
N ALA A 265 -19.66 14.49 -7.48
CA ALA A 265 -20.10 15.58 -8.35
C ALA A 265 -18.97 16.51 -8.85
N PHE A 266 -17.85 16.57 -8.13
CA PHE A 266 -16.66 17.34 -8.52
C PHE A 266 -15.78 16.62 -9.56
N ILE A 267 -16.09 15.37 -9.91
CA ILE A 267 -15.42 14.58 -10.95
C ILE A 267 -16.38 14.46 -12.14
N SER A 268 -15.92 14.77 -13.34
CA SER A 268 -16.76 14.61 -14.54
C SER A 268 -17.11 13.13 -14.76
N PRO A 269 -18.30 12.79 -15.28
CA PRO A 269 -18.68 11.41 -15.51
C PRO A 269 -17.69 10.61 -16.36
N ALA A 270 -17.05 11.27 -17.35
CA ALA A 270 -16.05 10.63 -18.20
C ALA A 270 -14.76 10.30 -17.43
N MET A 271 -14.27 11.23 -16.60
CA MET A 271 -13.09 11.01 -15.76
C MET A 271 -13.35 9.92 -14.72
N GLY A 272 -14.51 9.95 -14.06
CA GLY A 272 -14.87 8.96 -13.05
C GLY A 272 -14.98 7.54 -13.61
N LYS A 273 -15.63 7.36 -14.78
CA LYS A 273 -15.69 6.06 -15.47
C LYS A 273 -14.29 5.58 -15.86
N TYR A 274 -13.44 6.45 -16.38
CA TYR A 274 -12.06 6.10 -16.70
C TYR A 274 -11.30 5.61 -15.46
N MET A 275 -11.43 6.31 -14.33
CA MET A 275 -10.80 5.92 -13.06
C MET A 275 -11.30 4.57 -12.54
N GLN A 276 -12.60 4.30 -12.62
CA GLN A 276 -13.18 3.01 -12.23
C GLN A 276 -12.58 1.85 -13.04
N THR A 277 -12.58 1.98 -14.36
CA THR A 277 -12.00 0.98 -15.27
C THR A 277 -10.50 0.80 -15.04
N GLN A 278 -9.75 1.88 -14.90
CA GLN A 278 -8.30 1.80 -14.65
C GLN A 278 -7.99 1.14 -13.30
N ALA A 279 -8.71 1.50 -12.23
CA ALA A 279 -8.51 0.89 -10.92
C ALA A 279 -8.80 -0.62 -10.96
N TRP A 280 -9.87 -1.04 -11.64
CA TRP A 280 -10.19 -2.46 -11.85
C TRP A 280 -9.09 -3.21 -12.61
N GLN A 281 -8.70 -2.68 -13.77
CA GLN A 281 -7.67 -3.28 -14.62
C GLN A 281 -6.33 -3.41 -13.88
N TYR A 282 -5.97 -2.38 -13.12
CA TYR A 282 -4.76 -2.39 -12.32
C TYR A 282 -4.83 -3.44 -11.20
N ALA A 283 -5.94 -3.51 -10.46
CA ALA A 283 -6.15 -4.51 -9.42
C ALA A 283 -6.06 -5.94 -9.96
N GLN A 284 -6.65 -6.22 -11.12
CA GLN A 284 -6.61 -7.54 -11.74
C GLN A 284 -5.19 -7.89 -12.21
N SER A 285 -4.54 -7.00 -12.96
CA SER A 285 -3.18 -7.22 -13.47
C SER A 285 -2.15 -7.39 -12.33
N TYR A 286 -2.24 -6.58 -11.27
CA TYR A 286 -1.41 -6.79 -10.09
C TYR A 286 -1.73 -8.10 -9.37
N GLY A 287 -3.02 -8.44 -9.28
CA GLY A 287 -3.52 -9.65 -8.64
C GLY A 287 -2.92 -10.94 -9.21
N GLU A 288 -2.73 -11.03 -10.54
CA GLU A 288 -2.12 -12.17 -11.23
C GLU A 288 -0.73 -12.52 -10.68
N ARG A 289 0.01 -11.52 -10.18
CA ARG A 289 1.38 -11.68 -9.65
C ARG A 289 1.49 -11.47 -8.14
N ALA A 290 0.43 -11.05 -7.45
CA ALA A 290 0.47 -10.64 -6.05
C ALA A 290 0.96 -11.77 -5.11
N ASN A 291 0.47 -13.01 -5.33
CA ASN A 291 0.85 -14.15 -4.49
C ASN A 291 2.32 -14.57 -4.68
N THR A 292 2.84 -14.48 -5.91
CA THR A 292 4.25 -14.77 -6.21
C THR A 292 5.14 -13.66 -5.68
N ALA A 293 4.72 -12.40 -5.84
CA ALA A 293 5.45 -11.24 -5.34
C ALA A 293 5.60 -11.25 -3.80
N ALA A 294 4.58 -11.75 -3.08
CA ALA A 294 4.56 -11.87 -1.62
C ALA A 294 5.25 -13.14 -1.07
N ARG A 295 5.88 -13.95 -1.93
CA ARG A 295 6.65 -15.15 -1.55
C ARG A 295 8.08 -15.12 -2.10
N ARG A 296 8.59 -13.93 -2.40
CA ARG A 296 9.94 -13.78 -2.94
C ARG A 296 10.96 -14.16 -1.87
N ASP A 297 11.96 -14.95 -2.25
CA ASP A 297 13.04 -15.31 -1.34
C ASP A 297 13.88 -14.07 -0.98
N MET A 298 14.52 -14.11 0.19
CA MET A 298 15.25 -12.96 0.71
C MET A 298 16.50 -12.62 -0.13
N ALA A 299 17.10 -13.58 -0.84
CA ALA A 299 18.23 -13.30 -1.72
C ALA A 299 17.78 -12.51 -2.95
N ALA A 300 16.68 -12.91 -3.60
CA ALA A 300 16.05 -12.16 -4.68
C ALA A 300 15.62 -10.76 -4.24
N CYS A 301 15.13 -10.61 -3.01
CA CYS A 301 14.84 -9.29 -2.44
C CYS A 301 16.09 -8.42 -2.29
N ARG A 302 17.19 -8.95 -1.77
CA ARG A 302 18.47 -8.22 -1.72
C ARG A 302 18.94 -7.83 -3.14
N THR A 303 18.86 -8.73 -4.12
CA THR A 303 19.20 -8.44 -5.52
C THR A 303 18.37 -7.28 -6.09
N LEU A 304 17.06 -7.27 -5.87
CA LEU A 304 16.18 -6.17 -6.29
C LEU A 304 16.56 -4.83 -5.64
N MET A 305 17.01 -4.85 -4.38
CA MET A 305 17.55 -3.66 -3.74
C MET A 305 18.80 -3.15 -4.46
N GLN A 306 19.71 -4.05 -4.83
CA GLN A 306 20.94 -3.68 -5.53
C GLN A 306 20.68 -3.13 -6.93
N GLU A 307 19.83 -3.79 -7.70
CA GLU A 307 19.70 -3.56 -9.14
C GLU A 307 18.65 -2.51 -9.49
N LYS A 308 17.58 -2.41 -8.70
CA LYS A 308 16.40 -1.62 -9.05
C LYS A 308 16.07 -0.54 -8.03
N VAL A 309 15.84 -0.92 -6.77
CA VAL A 309 15.27 0.01 -5.78
C VAL A 309 16.28 1.09 -5.37
N CYS A 310 17.49 0.73 -4.93
CA CYS A 310 18.48 1.72 -4.48
C CYS A 310 18.90 2.70 -5.61
N PRO A 311 19.18 2.24 -6.85
CA PRO A 311 19.48 3.15 -7.96
C PRO A 311 18.33 4.11 -8.28
N ALA A 312 17.08 3.65 -8.24
CA ALA A 312 15.90 4.48 -8.51
C ALA A 312 15.66 5.50 -7.39
N TYR A 313 15.75 5.09 -6.13
CA TYR A 313 15.62 5.98 -4.98
C TYR A 313 16.65 7.11 -5.01
N SER A 314 17.90 6.77 -5.30
CA SER A 314 18.96 7.75 -5.42
C SER A 314 18.78 8.68 -6.62
N ALA A 315 18.31 8.16 -7.76
CA ALA A 315 18.01 8.97 -8.94
C ALA A 315 16.90 9.99 -8.67
N PHE A 316 15.85 9.56 -7.97
CA PHE A 316 14.72 10.38 -7.58
C PHE A 316 15.14 11.51 -6.63
N ARG A 317 15.87 11.16 -5.55
CA ARG A 317 16.32 12.13 -4.55
C ARG A 317 17.27 13.21 -5.08
N ASN A 318 18.03 12.86 -6.12
CA ASN A 318 18.99 13.76 -6.73
C ASN A 318 18.49 14.27 -8.08
N SER A 319 17.18 14.36 -8.30
CA SER A 319 16.60 14.77 -9.59
C SER A 319 16.90 16.23 -9.96
N SER A 320 17.14 17.11 -8.97
CA SER A 320 17.38 18.56 -9.15
C SER A 320 18.79 18.99 -8.73
N GLY A 321 19.34 20.05 -9.34
CA GLY A 321 20.65 20.65 -9.02
C GLY A 321 21.72 20.56 -10.13
N MET A 322 22.93 21.05 -9.86
CA MET A 322 24.04 21.09 -10.85
C MET A 322 24.49 19.68 -11.30
N PRO A 323 24.76 19.44 -12.60
CA PRO A 323 24.96 18.10 -13.16
C PRO A 323 26.08 17.26 -12.54
N LEU A 324 27.27 17.83 -12.31
CA LEU A 324 28.43 17.09 -11.77
C LEU A 324 28.20 16.65 -10.31
N LEU A 325 27.64 17.56 -9.49
CA LEU A 325 27.31 17.27 -8.10
C LEU A 325 26.19 16.24 -7.98
N LYS A 326 25.23 16.25 -8.92
CA LYS A 326 24.15 15.25 -9.00
C LYS A 326 24.66 13.84 -9.24
N THR A 327 25.59 13.66 -10.19
CA THR A 327 26.13 12.32 -10.50
C THR A 327 26.90 11.73 -9.33
N LEU A 328 27.77 12.52 -8.68
CA LEU A 328 28.54 12.06 -7.52
C LEU A 328 27.63 11.70 -6.34
N LYS A 329 26.68 12.58 -5.98
CA LYS A 329 25.70 12.29 -4.93
C LYS A 329 24.89 11.04 -5.23
N ARG A 330 24.45 10.86 -6.48
CA ARG A 330 23.71 9.66 -6.89
C ARG A 330 24.53 8.38 -6.67
N GLN A 331 25.81 8.38 -7.05
CA GLN A 331 26.67 7.21 -6.84
C GLN A 331 26.87 6.90 -5.36
N MET A 332 27.12 7.93 -4.53
CA MET A 332 27.31 7.78 -3.10
C MET A 332 26.04 7.28 -2.40
N ASP A 333 24.88 7.89 -2.67
CA ASP A 333 23.59 7.50 -2.09
C ASP A 333 23.19 6.09 -2.52
N THR A 334 23.43 5.74 -3.80
CA THR A 334 23.20 4.38 -4.30
C THR A 334 24.06 3.38 -3.54
N TYR A 335 25.36 3.65 -3.38
CA TYR A 335 26.27 2.78 -2.63
C TYR A 335 25.86 2.62 -1.16
N SER A 336 25.49 3.73 -0.50
CA SER A 336 25.04 3.70 0.89
C SER A 336 23.79 2.83 1.05
N CYS A 337 22.77 3.07 0.21
CA CYS A 337 21.55 2.26 0.23
C CYS A 337 21.87 0.79 -0.04
N ARG A 338 22.66 0.49 -1.07
CA ARG A 338 23.06 -0.88 -1.42
C ARG A 338 23.68 -1.63 -0.24
N ARG A 339 24.58 -0.97 0.49
CA ARG A 339 25.25 -1.53 1.65
C ARG A 339 24.27 -1.87 2.79
N GLU A 340 23.24 -1.04 3.03
CA GLU A 340 22.22 -1.29 4.07
C GLU A 340 21.45 -2.60 3.85
N TYR A 341 21.32 -3.04 2.60
CA TYR A 341 20.52 -4.20 2.18
C TYR A 341 21.35 -5.38 1.63
N ALA A 342 22.68 -5.31 1.64
CA ALA A 342 23.53 -6.33 1.01
C ALA A 342 23.77 -7.57 1.90
N ASP A 343 23.99 -7.37 3.20
CA ASP A 343 24.45 -8.44 4.08
C ASP A 343 23.30 -9.40 4.47
N ALA A 344 23.45 -10.67 4.12
CA ALA A 344 22.48 -11.71 4.43
C ALA A 344 22.53 -12.19 5.89
N LEU A 345 23.67 -12.00 6.57
CA LEU A 345 23.91 -12.46 7.94
C LEU A 345 23.59 -11.38 8.98
N ASP A 346 23.47 -10.14 8.54
CA ASP A 346 23.08 -9.03 9.37
C ASP A 346 21.60 -9.12 9.75
N SER A 347 21.33 -9.46 11.00
CA SER A 347 19.96 -9.65 11.51
C SER A 347 19.09 -8.39 11.51
N GLU A 348 19.69 -7.21 11.34
CA GLU A 348 18.93 -5.97 11.17
C GLU A 348 18.54 -5.69 9.72
N ASN A 349 19.16 -6.36 8.74
CA ASN A 349 18.74 -6.28 7.35
C ASN A 349 17.30 -6.82 7.25
N PRO A 350 16.32 -6.05 6.74
CA PRO A 350 14.95 -6.53 6.61
C PRO A 350 14.82 -7.71 5.65
N PHE A 351 15.84 -7.97 4.82
CA PHE A 351 15.94 -9.12 3.93
C PHE A 351 17.13 -10.01 4.28
N ALA A 352 17.49 -10.13 5.56
CA ALA A 352 18.43 -11.13 6.04
C ALA A 352 17.95 -12.56 5.68
N ALA A 353 18.88 -13.50 5.57
CA ALA A 353 18.52 -14.91 5.46
C ALA A 353 17.71 -15.34 6.70
N PRO A 354 16.68 -16.19 6.54
CA PRO A 354 16.04 -16.83 7.68
C PRO A 354 17.07 -17.59 8.51
N LYS A 355 16.88 -17.65 9.82
CA LYS A 355 17.67 -18.55 10.68
C LYS A 355 17.09 -19.96 10.52
N ASP A 356 17.96 -20.93 10.28
CA ASP A 356 17.61 -22.36 10.19
C ASP A 356 17.02 -22.91 11.49
#